data_AF-A0A7V3NA71-F1
#
_entry.id   AF-A0A7V3NA71-F1
#
_cell.length_a   1.000
_cell.length_b   1.000
_cell.length_c   1.000
_cell.angle_alpha   90.00
_cell.angle_beta   90.00
_cell.angle_gamma   90.00
#
_symmetry.space_group_name_H-M   'P 1'
#
loop_
_entity.id
_entity.type
_entity.pdbx_description
1 polymer ?
#
loop_
_entity_poly.entity_id
_entity_poly.type
_entity_poly.pdbx_seq_one_letter_code
_entity_poly.pdbx_strand_id
1 'polypeptide(L)'
;MELAEAACQTVRQRVPHALITPWVTSTVEQVASAAQGVQAVLAAGPPGTQIMPAVVRRTLASLRVAIDLNAVAPVGLEGINPLDRATPRDGAACYGAIGVGGLKMKIHKACLRRLFDSNDQVLDLEAIYQIARGLPEAAYSAGRVGSPPSAP
;
A
#
# COMPACT_ATOMS: atom_id res chain seq x y z
N MET A 1 10.57 -5.40 19.17
CA MET A 1 11.48 -4.41 18.54
C MET A 1 12.33 -5.08 17.49
N GLU A 2 13.08 -6.13 17.86
CA GLU A 2 13.98 -6.89 16.99
C GLU A 2 13.41 -7.22 15.58
N LEU A 3 12.18 -7.74 15.49
CA LEU A 3 11.54 -8.06 14.20
C LEU A 3 11.38 -6.84 13.28
N ALA A 4 11.00 -5.68 13.85
CA ALA A 4 10.82 -4.45 13.08
C ALA A 4 12.17 -3.88 12.59
N GLU A 5 13.21 -4.00 13.42
CA GLU A 5 14.57 -3.61 13.06
C GLU A 5 15.13 -4.47 11.93
N ALA A 6 14.96 -5.79 12.02
CA ALA A 6 15.39 -6.74 11.00
C ALA A 6 14.69 -6.47 9.64
N ALA A 7 13.39 -6.15 9.68
CA ALA A 7 12.65 -5.76 8.47
C ALA A 7 13.22 -4.47 7.86
N CYS A 8 13.49 -3.45 8.67
CA CYS A 8 14.12 -2.21 8.20
C CYS A 8 15.52 -2.47 7.62
N GLN A 9 16.33 -3.31 8.26
CA GLN A 9 17.66 -3.66 7.77
C GLN A 9 17.60 -4.33 6.39
N THR A 10 16.64 -5.23 6.20
CA THR A 10 16.41 -5.89 4.89
C THR A 10 16.05 -4.87 3.80
N VAL A 11 15.21 -3.89 4.11
CA VAL A 11 14.86 -2.82 3.16
C VAL A 11 16.07 -1.96 2.84
N ARG A 12 16.87 -1.54 3.84
CA ARG A 12 18.07 -0.72 3.63
C ARG A 12 19.15 -1.40 2.80
N GLN A 13 19.26 -2.73 2.88
CA GLN A 13 20.19 -3.49 2.02
C GLN A 13 19.86 -3.33 0.53
N ARG A 14 18.58 -3.19 0.18
CA ARG A 14 18.12 -2.99 -1.20
C ARG A 14 17.97 -1.52 -1.57
N VAL A 15 17.63 -0.67 -0.60
CA VAL A 15 17.39 0.76 -0.77
C VAL A 15 18.20 1.52 0.29
N PRO A 16 19.51 1.74 0.07
CA PRO A 16 20.40 2.32 1.09
C PRO A 16 19.99 3.69 1.60
N HIS A 17 19.31 4.47 0.76
CA HIS A 17 18.85 5.83 1.08
C HIS A 17 17.45 5.88 1.71
N ALA A 18 16.86 4.73 2.04
CA ALA A 18 15.53 4.68 2.64
C ALA A 18 15.51 5.28 4.06
N LEU A 19 14.73 6.35 4.24
CA LEU A 19 14.45 6.95 5.54
C LEU A 19 13.32 6.16 6.23
N ILE A 20 13.71 5.09 6.91
CA ILE A 20 12.78 4.20 7.62
C ILE A 20 13.14 4.09 9.09
N THR A 21 12.12 4.04 9.94
CA THR A 21 12.27 3.86 11.38
C THR A 21 11.41 2.68 11.80
N PRO A 22 11.99 1.69 12.53
CA PRO A 22 11.22 0.56 13.03
C PRO A 22 10.29 1.01 14.17
N TRP A 23 9.10 0.42 14.23
CA TRP A 23 8.12 0.65 15.28
C TRP A 23 7.54 -0.68 15.75
N VAL A 24 7.11 -0.73 17.01
CA VAL A 24 6.33 -1.84 17.57
C VAL A 24 4.90 -1.36 17.74
N THR A 25 3.95 -2.13 17.20
CA THR A 25 2.53 -1.80 17.20
C THR A 25 1.69 -2.98 17.69
N SER A 26 1.98 -3.46 18.89
CA SER A 26 1.30 -4.61 19.52
C SER A 26 -0.01 -4.23 20.20
N THR A 27 -0.28 -2.93 20.39
CA THR A 27 -1.54 -2.42 20.94
C THR A 27 -2.14 -1.34 20.05
N VAL A 28 -3.43 -1.06 20.22
CA VAL A 28 -4.15 -0.03 19.47
C VAL A 28 -3.53 1.36 19.69
N GLU A 29 -3.08 1.65 20.90
CA GLU A 29 -2.43 2.91 21.28
C GLU A 29 -1.07 3.07 20.59
N GLN A 30 -0.31 1.98 20.47
CA GLN A 30 0.95 1.97 19.74
C GLN A 30 0.74 2.17 18.24
N VAL A 31 -0.29 1.55 17.66
CA VAL A 31 -0.69 1.80 16.26
C VAL A 31 -1.05 3.27 16.07
N ALA A 32 -1.86 3.84 16.96
CA ALA A 32 -2.27 5.24 16.89
C ALA A 32 -1.08 6.20 16.99
N SER A 33 -0.16 5.94 17.92
CA SER A 33 1.06 6.73 18.11
C SER A 33 1.97 6.67 16.87
N ALA A 34 2.22 5.47 16.33
CA ALA A 34 3.05 5.28 15.15
C ALA A 34 2.45 5.91 13.88
N ALA A 35 1.12 6.03 13.81
CA ALA A 35 0.41 6.58 12.66
C ALA A 35 0.16 8.10 12.74
N GLN A 36 0.52 8.78 13.83
CA GLN A 36 0.32 10.23 13.93
C GLN A 36 1.04 10.99 12.81
N GLY A 37 0.32 11.90 12.15
CA GLY A 37 0.86 12.74 11.08
C GLY A 37 1.13 12.04 9.74
N VAL A 38 0.91 10.73 9.63
CA VAL A 38 1.16 10.00 8.37
C VAL A 38 0.15 10.38 7.29
N GLN A 39 0.63 10.46 6.04
CA GLN A 39 -0.22 10.76 4.88
C GLN A 39 -0.72 9.51 4.16
N ALA A 40 -0.05 8.38 4.38
CA ALA A 40 -0.40 7.10 3.79
C ALA A 40 -0.23 5.96 4.82
N VAL A 41 -1.13 4.98 4.77
CA VAL A 41 -1.02 3.73 5.52
C VAL A 41 -1.14 2.55 4.56
N LEU A 42 -0.26 1.58 4.72
CA LEU A 42 -0.27 0.30 4.00
C LEU A 42 -0.31 -0.85 5.00
N ALA A 43 -1.42 -1.57 5.07
CA ALA A 43 -1.51 -2.81 5.84
C ALA A 43 -1.04 -3.99 4.98
N ALA A 44 0.14 -4.51 5.31
CA ALA A 44 0.77 -5.66 4.68
C ALA A 44 0.97 -6.83 5.68
N GLY A 45 0.04 -6.96 6.64
CA GLY A 45 0.06 -8.02 7.64
C GLY A 45 -0.35 -9.39 7.08
N PRO A 46 -0.23 -10.45 7.90
CA PRO A 46 -0.67 -11.78 7.52
C PRO A 46 -2.19 -11.84 7.28
N PRO A 47 -2.68 -12.81 6.50
CA PRO A 47 -4.11 -12.99 6.26
C PRO A 47 -4.91 -13.13 7.56
N GLY A 48 -6.12 -12.53 7.59
CA GLY A 48 -7.01 -12.62 8.75
C GLY A 48 -6.51 -11.89 10.00
N THR A 49 -5.65 -10.88 9.84
CA THR A 49 -5.14 -10.08 10.95
C THR A 49 -5.54 -8.62 10.77
N GLN A 50 -6.24 -8.07 11.76
CA GLN A 50 -6.52 -6.65 11.84
C GLN A 50 -5.33 -5.91 12.47
N ILE A 51 -4.81 -4.90 11.77
CA ILE A 51 -3.69 -4.06 12.22
C ILE A 51 -4.20 -2.75 12.80
N MET A 52 -5.13 -2.08 12.11
CA MET A 52 -5.62 -0.76 12.51
C MET A 52 -7.15 -0.75 12.57
N PRO A 53 -7.73 -0.57 13.77
CA PRO A 53 -9.17 -0.35 13.93
C PRO A 53 -9.63 0.94 13.25
N ALA A 54 -10.90 0.99 12.86
CA ALA A 54 -11.48 2.13 12.15
C ALA A 54 -11.48 3.39 13.04
N VAL A 55 -11.65 3.20 14.35
CA VAL A 55 -11.60 4.28 15.33
C VAL A 55 -10.24 4.98 15.36
N VAL A 56 -9.13 4.26 15.15
CA VAL A 56 -7.80 4.88 15.04
C VAL A 56 -7.63 5.55 13.69
N ARG A 57 -7.97 4.85 12.60
CA ARG A 57 -7.80 5.39 11.24
C ARG A 57 -8.53 6.73 11.05
N ARG A 58 -9.73 6.87 11.63
CA ARG A 58 -10.55 8.09 11.55
C ARG A 58 -9.98 9.28 12.31
N THR A 59 -9.05 9.10 13.25
CA THR A 59 -8.39 10.22 13.95
C THR A 59 -7.20 10.79 13.18
N LEU A 60 -6.76 10.13 12.11
CA LEU A 60 -5.58 10.53 11.33
C LEU A 60 -5.94 11.67 10.34
N ALA A 61 -5.96 12.91 10.83
CA ALA A 61 -6.34 14.08 10.03
C ALA A 61 -5.49 14.31 8.77
N SER A 62 -4.22 13.87 8.79
CA SER A 62 -3.29 13.99 7.66
C SER A 62 -3.43 12.87 6.62
N LEU A 63 -4.23 11.83 6.90
CA LEU A 63 -4.33 10.65 6.04
C LEU A 63 -4.97 11.00 4.70
N ARG A 64 -4.28 10.67 3.61
CA ARG A 64 -4.73 10.88 2.23
C ARG A 64 -4.96 9.58 1.48
N VAL A 65 -4.24 8.53 1.84
CA VAL A 65 -4.31 7.22 1.19
C VAL A 65 -4.27 6.10 2.22
N ALA A 66 -5.14 5.10 2.09
CA ALA A 66 -5.10 3.91 2.93
C ALA A 66 -5.24 2.66 2.07
N ILE A 67 -4.30 1.73 2.19
CA ILE A 67 -4.21 0.54 1.35
C ILE A 67 -4.20 -0.69 2.27
N ASP A 68 -5.13 -1.60 2.05
CA ASP A 68 -5.18 -2.90 2.71
C ASP A 68 -4.87 -4.00 1.70
N LEU A 69 -3.85 -4.82 1.97
CA LEU A 69 -3.49 -5.97 1.15
C LEU A 69 -4.13 -7.27 1.63
N ASN A 70 -4.84 -7.26 2.76
CA ASN A 70 -5.49 -8.44 3.31
C ASN A 70 -6.91 -8.62 2.71
N ALA A 71 -7.13 -9.75 2.05
CA ALA A 71 -8.44 -10.13 1.51
C ALA A 71 -9.23 -11.09 2.42
N VAL A 72 -8.61 -11.58 3.50
CA VAL A 72 -9.17 -12.57 4.43
C VAL A 72 -9.66 -11.86 5.68
N ALA A 73 -10.89 -12.15 6.10
CA ALA A 73 -11.46 -11.57 7.31
C ALA A 73 -10.78 -12.10 8.59
N PRO A 74 -10.55 -11.26 9.62
CA PRO A 74 -10.72 -9.80 9.60
C PRO A 74 -9.70 -9.10 8.68
N VAL A 75 -10.15 -8.03 8.02
CA VAL A 75 -9.30 -7.18 7.16
C VAL A 75 -8.22 -6.46 7.96
N GLY A 76 -7.15 -6.02 7.32
CA GLY A 76 -6.02 -5.33 7.97
C GLY A 76 -6.38 -3.92 8.45
N LEU A 77 -7.12 -3.18 7.64
CA LEU A 77 -7.62 -1.83 7.94
C LEU A 77 -9.14 -1.87 8.05
N GLU A 78 -9.65 -1.80 9.27
CA GLU A 78 -11.08 -1.88 9.50
C GLU A 78 -11.84 -0.75 8.80
N GLY A 79 -12.95 -1.11 8.15
CA GLY A 79 -13.79 -0.21 7.36
C GLY A 79 -13.34 -0.01 5.90
N ILE A 80 -12.22 -0.61 5.48
CA ILE A 80 -11.85 -0.70 4.06
C ILE A 80 -12.43 -1.99 3.47
N ASN A 81 -13.14 -1.86 2.35
CA ASN A 81 -13.68 -3.02 1.64
C ASN A 81 -12.59 -3.62 0.75
N PRO A 82 -12.41 -4.96 0.67
CA PRO A 82 -11.46 -5.59 -0.24
C PRO A 82 -11.59 -5.15 -1.71
N LEU A 83 -12.78 -4.74 -2.15
CA LEU A 83 -13.07 -4.24 -3.50
C LEU A 83 -12.79 -2.74 -3.69
N ASP A 84 -12.43 -1.99 -2.65
CA ASP A 84 -12.22 -0.55 -2.73
C ASP A 84 -11.14 -0.20 -3.75
N ARG A 85 -11.43 0.80 -4.58
CA ARG A 85 -10.57 1.30 -5.65
C ARG A 85 -10.61 2.82 -5.62
N ALA A 86 -9.65 3.41 -4.90
CA ALA A 86 -9.63 4.84 -4.59
C ALA A 86 -10.97 5.32 -4.02
N THR A 87 -11.66 4.46 -3.26
CA THR A 87 -12.96 4.78 -2.69
C THR A 87 -12.74 5.83 -1.59
N PRO A 88 -13.37 7.01 -1.64
CA PRO A 88 -13.19 8.02 -0.62
C PRO A 88 -13.81 7.56 0.70
N ARG A 89 -13.03 7.55 1.78
CA ARG A 89 -13.49 7.29 3.16
C ARG A 89 -12.71 8.15 4.12
N ASP A 90 -13.42 8.85 5.01
CA ASP A 90 -12.80 9.63 6.09
C ASP A 90 -11.73 10.63 5.56
N GLY A 91 -11.94 11.19 4.36
CA GLY A 91 -11.00 12.13 3.72
C GLY A 91 -9.82 11.50 2.97
N ALA A 92 -9.70 10.17 2.94
CA ALA A 92 -8.64 9.43 2.27
C ALA A 92 -9.15 8.58 1.09
N ALA A 93 -8.28 8.35 0.10
CA ALA A 93 -8.50 7.36 -0.95
C ALA A 93 -8.17 5.95 -0.42
N CYS A 94 -9.18 5.10 -0.30
CA CYS A 94 -9.02 3.73 0.20
C CYS A 94 -8.89 2.72 -0.94
N TYR A 95 -8.01 1.74 -0.75
CA TYR A 95 -7.78 0.62 -1.65
C TYR A 95 -7.82 -0.68 -0.87
N GLY A 96 -8.64 -1.63 -1.31
CA GLY A 96 -8.68 -2.98 -0.75
C GLY A 96 -7.84 -3.97 -1.54
N ALA A 97 -7.66 -5.16 -0.97
CA ALA A 97 -6.77 -6.19 -1.51
C ALA A 97 -7.12 -6.61 -2.95
N ILE A 98 -8.41 -6.70 -3.30
CA ILE A 98 -8.86 -7.02 -4.65
C ILE A 98 -8.72 -5.81 -5.59
N GLY A 99 -8.92 -4.60 -5.06
CA GLY A 99 -8.64 -3.36 -5.76
C GLY A 99 -7.18 -3.28 -6.24
N VAL A 100 -6.24 -3.49 -5.31
CA VAL A 100 -4.80 -3.55 -5.59
C VAL A 100 -4.44 -4.77 -6.46
N GLY A 101 -5.02 -5.94 -6.14
CA GLY A 101 -4.80 -7.19 -6.85
C GLY A 101 -5.10 -7.12 -8.34
N GLY A 102 -6.09 -6.33 -8.73
CA GLY A 102 -6.41 -6.07 -10.14
C GLY A 102 -5.25 -5.43 -10.91
N LEU A 103 -4.62 -4.39 -10.35
CA LEU A 103 -3.45 -3.75 -10.95
C LEU A 103 -2.24 -4.70 -10.95
N LYS A 104 -1.98 -5.38 -9.81
CA LYS A 104 -0.94 -6.41 -9.69
C LYS A 104 -1.05 -7.43 -10.82
N MET A 105 -2.25 -7.91 -11.12
CA MET A 105 -2.49 -8.90 -12.18
C MET A 105 -2.22 -8.36 -13.59
N LYS A 106 -2.54 -7.09 -13.86
CA LYS A 106 -2.20 -6.45 -15.15
C LYS A 106 -0.68 -6.36 -15.33
N ILE A 107 0.04 -5.89 -14.31
CA ILE A 107 1.50 -5.79 -14.31
C ILE A 107 2.11 -7.19 -14.50
N HIS A 108 1.67 -8.17 -13.73
CA HIS A 108 2.20 -9.53 -13.80
C HIS A 108 2.02 -10.16 -15.19
N LYS A 109 0.85 -9.97 -15.83
CA LYS A 109 0.62 -10.43 -17.22
C LYS A 109 1.50 -9.70 -18.23
N ALA A 110 1.76 -8.40 -18.03
CA ALA A 110 2.66 -7.64 -18.88
C ALA A 110 4.11 -8.14 -18.75
N CYS A 111 4.58 -8.42 -17.53
CA CYS A 111 5.89 -9.05 -17.29
C CYS A 111 6.01 -10.39 -18.01
N LEU A 112 5.00 -11.28 -17.89
CA LEU A 112 5.01 -12.57 -18.57
C LEU A 112 5.11 -12.44 -20.09
N ARG A 113 4.37 -11.50 -20.70
CA ARG A 113 4.47 -11.24 -22.14
C ARG A 113 5.87 -10.76 -22.52
N ARG A 114 6.43 -9.85 -21.73
CA ARG A 114 7.77 -9.29 -21.98
C ARG A 114 8.83 -10.37 -22.03
N LEU A 115 8.75 -11.42 -21.21
CA LEU A 115 9.71 -12.55 -21.23
C LEU A 115 9.75 -13.30 -22.57
N PHE A 116 8.72 -13.20 -23.41
CA PHE A 116 8.73 -13.79 -24.75
C PHE A 116 9.41 -12.90 -25.81
N ASP A 117 9.74 -11.65 -25.47
CA ASP A 117 10.41 -10.73 -26.39
C ASP A 117 11.92 -11.02 -26.50
N SER A 118 12.54 -11.57 -25.44
CA SER A 118 13.95 -11.94 -25.39
C SER A 118 14.25 -12.83 -24.17
N ASN A 119 15.26 -13.69 -24.29
CA ASN A 119 15.66 -14.69 -23.29
C ASN A 119 16.64 -14.17 -22.22
N ASP A 120 17.15 -12.95 -22.36
CA ASP A 120 18.16 -12.35 -21.49
C ASP A 120 17.58 -11.38 -20.44
N GLN A 121 16.26 -11.30 -20.35
CA GLN A 121 15.58 -10.33 -19.50
C GLN A 121 15.56 -10.76 -18.03
N VAL A 122 15.92 -9.82 -17.15
CA VAL A 122 15.75 -9.93 -15.70
C VAL A 122 14.69 -8.93 -15.27
N LEU A 123 13.55 -9.44 -14.80
CA LEU A 123 12.43 -8.61 -14.35
C LEU A 123 12.44 -8.48 -12.82
N ASP A 124 13.28 -7.59 -12.32
CA ASP A 124 13.39 -7.23 -10.90
C ASP A 124 12.48 -6.05 -10.52
N LEU A 125 12.68 -5.46 -9.34
CA LEU A 125 11.84 -4.38 -8.81
C LEU A 125 11.79 -3.19 -9.78
N GLU A 126 12.95 -2.72 -10.24
CA GLU A 126 13.09 -1.60 -11.15
C GLU A 126 12.40 -1.90 -12.48
N ALA A 127 12.66 -3.06 -13.08
CA ALA A 127 12.05 -3.45 -14.35
C ALA A 127 10.52 -3.59 -14.24
N ILE A 128 10.02 -4.23 -13.18
CA ILE A 128 8.58 -4.38 -12.92
C ILE A 128 7.94 -3.01 -12.70
N TYR A 129 8.60 -2.10 -11.99
CA TYR A 129 8.11 -0.74 -11.77
C TYR A 129 8.00 0.06 -13.08
N GLN A 130 8.98 -0.06 -13.98
CA GLN A 130 8.90 0.57 -15.30
C GLN A 130 7.77 -0.01 -16.15
N ILE A 131 7.60 -1.34 -16.14
CA ILE A 131 6.44 -1.99 -16.81
C ILE A 131 5.14 -1.45 -16.23
N ALA A 132 5.06 -1.34 -14.90
CA ALA A 132 3.87 -0.82 -14.22
C ALA A 132 3.56 0.60 -14.67
N ARG A 133 4.57 1.48 -14.78
CA ARG A 133 4.44 2.88 -15.24
C ARG A 133 4.09 3.02 -16.73
N GLY A 134 4.44 2.02 -17.55
CA GLY A 134 4.11 2.00 -18.98
C GLY A 134 2.68 1.53 -19.27
N LEU A 135 1.92 1.07 -18.27
CA LEU A 135 0.53 0.68 -18.45
C LEU A 135 -0.36 1.92 -18.74
N PRO A 136 -1.38 1.79 -19.60
CA PRO A 136 -2.28 2.90 -19.94
C PRO A 136 -3.01 3.41 -18.70
N GLU A 137 -3.42 4.67 -18.69
CA GLU A 137 -4.06 5.29 -17.52
C GLU A 137 -5.35 4.56 -17.07
N ALA A 138 -6.09 4.00 -18.04
CA ALA A 138 -7.23 3.12 -17.80
C ALA A 138 -6.88 1.83 -17.00
N ALA A 139 -5.59 1.48 -16.90
CA ALA A 139 -5.13 0.40 -16.04
C ALA A 139 -5.28 0.74 -14.56
N TYR A 140 -5.21 2.04 -14.19
CA TYR A 140 -5.30 2.57 -12.82
C TYR A 140 -6.70 3.08 -12.45
N SER A 141 -7.70 2.92 -13.31
CA SER A 141 -9.04 3.52 -13.15
C SER A 141 -9.69 3.16 -11.81
N ALA A 142 -9.64 4.14 -10.91
CA ALA A 142 -10.17 4.18 -9.56
C ALA A 142 -10.33 5.68 -9.24
N GLY A 143 -11.51 6.11 -8.78
CA GLY A 143 -11.98 7.50 -8.78
C GLY A 143 -10.95 8.56 -8.35
N ARG A 144 -10.84 9.64 -9.14
CA ARG A 144 -10.07 10.83 -8.77
C ARG A 144 -10.64 11.37 -7.45
N VAL A 145 -9.89 11.25 -6.36
CA VAL A 145 -10.10 12.12 -5.19
C VAL A 145 -9.57 13.48 -5.60
N GLY A 146 -10.44 14.50 -5.54
CA GLY A 146 -10.19 15.84 -6.05
C GLY A 146 -8.83 16.40 -5.63
N SER A 147 -8.28 17.25 -6.50
CA SER A 147 -7.02 17.95 -6.32
C SER A 147 -6.88 18.49 -4.89
N PRO A 148 -5.68 18.41 -4.28
CA PRO A 148 -5.46 19.07 -2.99
C PRO A 148 -5.87 20.55 -3.10
N PRO A 149 -6.46 21.15 -2.04
CA PRO A 149 -6.73 22.58 -2.06
C PRO A 149 -5.42 23.32 -2.34
N SER A 150 -5.45 24.25 -3.27
CA SER A 150 -4.35 25.18 -3.52
C SER A 150 -4.01 25.86 -2.21
N ALA A 151 -2.77 25.68 -1.73
CA ALA A 151 -2.26 26.45 -0.61
C ALA A 151 -2.30 27.96 -0.94
N PRO A 152 -2.55 28.83 0.06
CA PRO A 152 -2.57 30.28 -0.14
C PRO A 152 -1.24 30.84 -0.61
#